data_AF-A0A9X4KLB1-F1
#
_entry.id   AF-A0A9X4KLB1-F1
#
_cell.length_a   1.000
_cell.length_b   1.000
_cell.length_c   1.000
_cell.angle_alpha   90.00
_cell.angle_beta   90.00
_cell.angle_gamma   90.00
#
_symmetry.space_group_name_H-M   'P 1'
#
loop_
_entity.id
_entity.type
_entity.pdbx_description
1 polymer ?
#
loop_
_entity_poly.entity_id
_entity_poly.type
_entity_poly.pdbx_seq_one_letter_code
_entity_poly.pdbx_strand_id
1 'polypeptide(L)'
;MRDIVFGTYAYKDDADVEHVNTAITTGETVTANSRSGGKRLLKSYIPIRGDRDYIVTVSFDRAAISGDLHRQLLLSGVIGLALLAATVLTSYWLSGLMIRPVQQILRKVNAVAEGSFDDPLPVASHDELGRLSDRVNTMASNLSTYTNRLRDTAAELRSTKQYLESFVHHSSDAIHVADPPREPDAGERRVREDVRLERRRGAGPPAARGAGGAAGRLLTHPAEGRQGRLGRGL
;
A
#
# COMPACT_ATOMS: atom_id res chain seq x y z
N MET A 1 79.94 -39.74 -18.16
CA MET A 1 78.53 -39.99 -17.78
C MET A 1 78.53 -41.33 -17.07
N ARG A 2 78.14 -41.40 -15.79
CA ARG A 2 78.08 -42.68 -15.05
C ARG A 2 76.84 -43.45 -15.49
N ASP A 3 76.94 -44.78 -15.57
CA ASP A 3 75.83 -45.64 -16.00
C ASP A 3 74.66 -45.58 -15.01
N ILE A 4 73.44 -45.60 -15.57
CA ILE A 4 72.20 -45.67 -14.80
C ILE A 4 72.12 -47.07 -14.21
N VAL A 5 72.22 -47.17 -12.89
CA VAL A 5 72.27 -48.45 -12.19
C VAL A 5 70.88 -49.11 -12.15
N PHE A 6 69.81 -48.31 -12.03
CA PHE A 6 68.43 -48.80 -11.99
C PHE A 6 67.46 -47.78 -12.62
N GLY A 7 66.42 -48.28 -13.31
CA GLY A 7 65.33 -47.47 -13.86
C GLY A 7 65.49 -47.07 -15.33
N THR A 8 64.59 -46.20 -15.81
CA THR A 8 64.58 -45.72 -17.20
C THR A 8 64.83 -44.22 -17.24
N TYR A 9 65.87 -43.79 -17.97
CA TYR A 9 66.17 -42.38 -18.22
C TYR A 9 65.60 -41.94 -19.57
N ALA A 10 64.27 -41.91 -19.66
CA ALA A 10 63.54 -41.64 -20.90
C ALA A 10 63.50 -40.15 -21.29
N TYR A 11 63.56 -39.25 -20.30
CA TYR A 11 63.42 -37.81 -20.50
C TYR A 11 64.73 -37.10 -20.17
N LYS A 12 65.73 -37.25 -21.04
CA LYS A 12 67.01 -36.57 -20.87
C LYS A 12 66.85 -35.07 -21.07
N ASP A 13 67.58 -34.29 -20.29
CA ASP A 13 67.66 -32.84 -20.38
C ASP A 13 69.09 -32.44 -19.99
N ASP A 14 69.66 -31.47 -20.69
CA ASP A 14 71.06 -31.06 -20.49
C ASP A 14 71.25 -30.43 -19.10
N ALA A 15 70.19 -29.85 -18.54
CA ALA A 15 70.16 -29.33 -17.17
C ALA A 15 70.18 -30.43 -16.09
N ASP A 16 69.92 -31.70 -16.43
CA ASP A 16 69.90 -32.79 -15.45
C ASP A 16 71.27 -32.99 -14.80
N VAL A 17 72.36 -32.80 -15.56
CA VAL A 17 73.73 -32.96 -15.05
C VAL A 17 74.04 -31.90 -13.99
N GLU A 18 73.61 -30.66 -14.23
CA GLU A 18 73.76 -29.57 -13.26
C GLU A 18 73.01 -29.89 -11.97
N HIS A 19 71.73 -30.27 -12.07
CA HIS A 19 70.90 -30.59 -10.90
C HIS A 19 71.38 -31.81 -10.11
N VAL A 20 71.87 -32.84 -10.81
CA VAL A 20 72.52 -34.02 -10.22
C VAL A 20 73.77 -33.60 -9.43
N ASN A 21 74.63 -32.76 -10.02
CA ASN A 21 75.83 -32.28 -9.36
C ASN A 21 75.52 -31.38 -8.16
N THR A 22 74.52 -30.51 -8.28
CA THR A 22 74.04 -29.70 -7.15
C THR A 22 73.54 -30.60 -6.03
N ALA A 23 72.67 -31.57 -6.31
CA ALA A 23 72.12 -32.47 -5.30
C ALA A 23 73.20 -33.31 -4.59
N ILE A 24 74.24 -33.77 -5.30
CA ILE A 24 75.37 -34.46 -4.67
C ILE A 24 76.17 -33.52 -3.77
N THR A 25 76.46 -32.31 -4.26
CA THR A 25 77.34 -31.36 -3.58
C THR A 25 76.67 -30.78 -2.33
N THR A 26 75.39 -30.41 -2.43
CA THR A 26 74.62 -29.86 -1.30
C THR A 26 74.12 -30.97 -0.37
N GLY A 27 73.84 -32.16 -0.89
CA GLY A 27 73.14 -33.22 -0.16
C GLY A 27 71.65 -32.95 0.06
N GLU A 28 71.11 -31.91 -0.58
CA GLU A 28 69.71 -31.55 -0.48
C GLU A 28 68.92 -32.07 -1.69
N THR A 29 67.62 -32.29 -1.50
CA THR A 29 66.75 -32.65 -2.61
C THR A 29 66.56 -31.43 -3.52
N VAL A 30 66.99 -31.54 -4.79
CA VAL A 30 66.80 -30.49 -5.78
C VAL A 30 65.55 -30.81 -6.59
N THR A 31 64.62 -29.85 -6.68
CA THR A 31 63.43 -30.00 -7.53
C THR A 31 63.46 -28.95 -8.63
N ALA A 32 63.39 -29.40 -9.89
CA ALA A 32 63.45 -28.55 -11.06
C ALA A 32 62.29 -28.83 -12.02
N ASN A 33 61.86 -27.78 -12.72
CA ASN A 33 60.96 -27.95 -13.85
C ASN A 33 61.81 -28.28 -15.09
N SER A 34 61.44 -29.35 -15.79
CA SER A 34 62.11 -29.76 -17.04
C SER A 34 61.08 -29.85 -18.15
N ARG A 35 61.50 -29.56 -19.38
CA ARG A 35 60.68 -29.74 -20.57
C ARG A 35 61.42 -30.69 -21.50
N SER A 36 60.98 -31.94 -21.54
CA SER A 36 61.56 -32.97 -22.40
C SER A 36 60.45 -33.78 -23.07
N GLY A 37 60.63 -34.13 -24.35
CA GLY A 37 59.64 -34.87 -25.14
C GLY A 37 58.28 -34.15 -25.28
N GLY A 38 58.25 -32.82 -25.29
CA GLY A 38 57.01 -32.01 -25.42
C GLY A 38 56.17 -31.90 -24.14
N LYS A 39 56.52 -32.60 -23.07
CA LYS A 39 55.82 -32.59 -21.78
C LYS A 39 56.51 -31.67 -20.79
N ARG A 40 55.73 -31.09 -19.87
CA ARG A 40 56.25 -30.31 -18.73
C ARG A 40 56.38 -31.26 -17.55
N LEU A 41 57.61 -31.60 -17.20
CA LEU A 41 57.93 -32.54 -16.14
C LEU A 41 58.39 -31.78 -14.88
N LEU A 42 58.04 -32.31 -13.72
CA LEU A 42 58.67 -31.94 -12.45
C LEU A 42 59.65 -33.05 -12.10
N LYS A 43 60.95 -32.73 -12.05
CA LYS A 43 62.01 -33.68 -11.69
C LYS A 43 62.52 -33.36 -10.30
N SER A 44 62.58 -34.36 -9.43
CA SER A 44 63.22 -34.26 -8.11
C SER A 44 64.43 -35.20 -8.05
N TYR A 45 65.56 -34.64 -7.65
CA TYR A 45 66.86 -35.29 -7.50
C TYR A 45 67.12 -35.49 -6.01
N ILE A 46 66.99 -36.72 -5.54
CA ILE A 46 67.14 -37.08 -4.12
C ILE A 46 68.49 -37.77 -3.95
N PRO A 47 69.46 -37.13 -3.28
CA PRO A 47 70.75 -37.75 -3.00
C PRO A 47 70.60 -38.77 -1.85
N ILE A 48 71.11 -39.99 -2.05
CA ILE A 48 71.20 -41.02 -1.03
C ILE A 48 72.69 -41.22 -0.72
N ARG A 49 73.09 -40.83 0.49
CA ARG A 49 74.46 -41.01 1.00
C ARG A 49 74.59 -42.38 1.64
N GLY A 50 75.62 -43.12 1.24
CA GLY A 50 75.93 -44.45 1.74
C GLY A 50 77.37 -44.84 1.38
N ASP A 51 77.66 -46.13 1.31
CA ASP A 51 78.98 -46.63 0.88
C ASP A 51 79.31 -46.29 -0.59
N ARG A 52 78.26 -46.00 -1.37
CA ARG A 52 78.32 -45.35 -2.69
C ARG A 52 77.22 -44.30 -2.77
N ASP A 53 77.56 -43.11 -3.26
CA ASP A 53 76.59 -42.04 -3.47
C ASP A 53 75.70 -42.34 -4.69
N TYR A 54 74.39 -42.34 -4.47
CA TYR A 54 73.40 -42.52 -5.53
C TYR A 54 72.45 -41.32 -5.58
N ILE A 55 71.94 -41.02 -6.77
CA ILE A 55 70.80 -40.10 -6.93
C ILE A 55 69.60 -40.87 -7.46
N VAL A 56 68.49 -40.73 -6.76
CA VAL A 56 67.19 -41.13 -7.27
C VAL A 56 66.56 -39.92 -7.94
N THR A 57 66.32 -40.03 -9.25
CA THR A 57 65.58 -39.01 -10.01
C THR A 57 64.15 -39.49 -10.23
N VAL A 58 63.18 -38.71 -9.77
CA VAL A 58 61.76 -38.99 -10.00
C VAL A 58 61.18 -37.88 -10.88
N SER A 59 60.55 -38.26 -11.99
CA SER A 59 59.95 -37.32 -12.95
C SER A 59 58.44 -37.50 -13.05
N PHE A 60 57.67 -36.46 -12.74
CA PHE A 60 56.21 -36.45 -12.84
C PHE A 60 55.73 -35.55 -13.97
N ASP A 61 54.72 -35.99 -14.72
CA ASP A 61 54.05 -35.15 -15.71
C ASP A 61 53.13 -34.14 -15.01
N ARG A 62 53.43 -32.86 -15.14
CA ARG A 62 52.61 -31.78 -14.55
C ARG A 62 51.22 -31.73 -15.17
N ALA A 63 51.08 -32.14 -16.45
CA ALA A 63 49.80 -32.16 -17.13
C ALA A 63 48.82 -33.13 -16.46
N ALA A 64 49.32 -34.29 -16.01
CA ALA A 64 48.54 -35.33 -15.35
C ALA A 64 47.90 -34.85 -14.03
N ILE A 65 48.52 -33.89 -13.34
CA ILE A 65 47.97 -33.31 -12.10
C ILE A 65 47.09 -32.09 -12.40
N SER A 66 47.43 -31.33 -13.44
CA SER A 66 46.74 -30.07 -13.74
C SER A 66 45.37 -30.24 -14.41
N GLY A 67 45.15 -31.27 -15.23
CA GLY A 67 43.91 -31.42 -15.99
C GLY A 67 42.69 -31.56 -15.08
N ASP A 68 42.79 -32.44 -14.09
CA ASP A 68 41.71 -32.70 -13.14
C ASP A 68 41.48 -31.50 -12.21
N LEU A 69 42.56 -30.82 -11.79
CA LEU A 69 42.45 -29.65 -10.92
C LEU A 69 41.76 -28.47 -11.61
N HIS A 70 42.08 -28.17 -12.88
CA HIS A 70 41.42 -27.08 -13.61
C HIS A 70 39.95 -27.39 -13.85
N ARG A 71 39.61 -28.65 -14.17
CA ARG A 71 38.22 -29.08 -14.32
C ARG A 71 37.45 -28.94 -13.02
N GLN A 72 38.04 -29.32 -11.89
CA GLN A 72 37.43 -29.17 -10.58
C GLN A 72 37.23 -27.70 -10.21
N LEU A 73 38.23 -26.83 -10.43
CA LEU A 73 38.12 -25.39 -10.18
C LEU A 73 37.05 -24.74 -11.05
N LEU A 74 36.95 -25.10 -12.33
CA LEU A 74 35.90 -24.62 -13.23
C LEU A 74 34.52 -25.08 -12.78
N LEU A 75 34.36 -26.35 -12.42
CA LEU A 75 33.09 -26.88 -11.89
C LEU A 75 32.68 -26.15 -10.61
N SER A 76 33.59 -26.00 -9.65
CA SER A 76 33.34 -25.24 -8.42
C SER A 76 32.97 -23.78 -8.71
N GLY A 77 33.65 -23.13 -9.67
CA GLY A 77 33.32 -21.77 -10.09
C GLY A 77 31.93 -21.65 -10.73
N VAL A 78 31.57 -22.58 -11.61
CA VAL A 78 30.24 -22.63 -12.24
C VAL A 78 29.14 -22.88 -11.21
N ILE A 79 29.35 -23.80 -10.27
CA ILE A 79 28.40 -24.05 -9.18
C ILE A 79 28.24 -22.80 -8.31
N GLY A 80 29.34 -22.13 -7.95
CA GLY A 80 29.31 -20.89 -7.19
C GLY A 80 28.52 -19.80 -7.91
N LEU A 81 28.77 -19.60 -9.20
CA LEU A 81 28.05 -18.63 -10.01
C LEU A 81 26.56 -18.98 -10.15
N ALA A 82 26.22 -20.26 -10.34
CA ALA A 82 24.85 -20.73 -10.41
C ALA A 82 24.10 -20.49 -9.09
N LEU A 83 24.74 -20.72 -7.94
CA LEU A 83 24.16 -20.43 -6.63
C LEU A 83 23.94 -18.92 -6.42
N LEU A 84 24.90 -18.08 -6.81
CA LEU A 84 24.74 -16.62 -6.76
C LEU A 84 23.60 -16.13 -7.67
N ALA A 85 23.48 -16.69 -8.88
CA ALA A 85 22.36 -16.37 -9.75
C ALA A 85 21.03 -16.83 -9.12
N ALA A 86 20.99 -18.04 -8.56
CA ALA A 86 19.81 -18.59 -7.91
C ALA A 86 19.37 -17.74 -6.70
N THR A 87 20.29 -17.23 -5.88
CA THR A 87 19.93 -16.37 -4.73
C THR A 87 19.31 -15.05 -5.18
N VAL A 88 19.89 -14.40 -6.21
CA VAL A 88 19.34 -13.16 -6.78
C VAL A 88 17.96 -13.40 -7.39
N LEU A 89 17.81 -14.46 -8.18
CA LEU A 89 16.53 -14.83 -8.80
C LEU A 89 15.46 -15.15 -7.75
N THR A 90 15.81 -15.94 -6.74
CA THR A 90 14.89 -16.32 -5.65
C THR A 90 14.50 -15.09 -4.82
N SER A 91 15.43 -14.19 -4.55
CA SER A 91 15.15 -12.92 -3.86
C SER A 91 14.16 -12.06 -4.64
N TYR A 92 14.38 -11.90 -5.95
CA TYR A 92 13.47 -11.15 -6.81
C TYR A 92 12.08 -11.81 -6.89
N TRP A 93 12.04 -13.13 -7.04
CA TRP A 93 10.80 -13.89 -7.08
C TRP A 93 10.01 -13.79 -5.76
N LEU A 94 10.67 -13.93 -4.62
CA LEU A 94 10.07 -13.82 -3.29
C LEU A 94 9.54 -12.40 -3.01
N SER A 95 10.25 -11.38 -3.46
CA SER A 95 9.78 -9.98 -3.38
C SER A 95 8.46 -9.79 -4.14
N GLY A 96 8.37 -10.37 -5.34
CA GLY A 96 7.15 -10.34 -6.14
C GLY A 96 5.99 -11.13 -5.53
N LEU A 97 6.28 -12.32 -4.98
CA LEU A 97 5.27 -13.25 -4.49
C LEU A 97 4.72 -12.89 -3.11
N MET A 98 5.55 -12.40 -2.19
CA MET A 98 5.15 -12.16 -0.80
C MET A 98 5.20 -10.69 -0.39
N ILE A 99 6.30 -9.99 -0.70
CA ILE A 99 6.50 -8.61 -0.21
C ILE A 99 5.48 -7.66 -0.87
N ARG A 100 5.26 -7.78 -2.18
CA ARG A 100 4.30 -6.92 -2.90
C ARG A 100 2.85 -7.05 -2.39
N PRO A 101 2.26 -8.26 -2.25
CA PRO A 101 0.92 -8.40 -1.69
C PRO A 101 0.80 -7.85 -0.26
N VAL A 102 1.81 -8.09 0.59
CA VAL A 102 1.81 -7.56 1.97
C VAL A 102 1.78 -6.02 1.97
N GLN A 103 2.57 -5.38 1.12
CA GLN A 103 2.55 -3.91 0.98
C GLN A 103 1.24 -3.37 0.40
N GLN A 104 0.57 -4.12 -0.49
CA GLN A 104 -0.76 -3.75 -0.99
C GLN A 104 -1.80 -3.82 0.13
N ILE A 105 -1.81 -4.91 0.89
CA ILE A 105 -2.71 -5.07 2.04
C ILE A 105 -2.49 -3.94 3.05
N LEU A 106 -1.24 -3.63 3.40
CA LEU A 106 -0.93 -2.56 4.34
C LEU A 106 -1.43 -1.19 3.85
N ARG A 107 -1.25 -0.89 2.56
CA ARG A 107 -1.77 0.35 1.96
C ARG A 107 -3.30 0.42 2.02
N LYS A 108 -3.99 -0.68 1.72
CA LYS A 108 -5.45 -0.74 1.83
C LYS A 108 -5.92 -0.54 3.27
N VAL A 109 -5.27 -1.18 4.23
CA VAL A 109 -5.61 -1.01 5.65
C VAL A 109 -5.47 0.46 6.08
N ASN A 110 -4.39 1.13 5.67
CA ASN A 110 -4.22 2.56 5.94
C ASN A 110 -5.30 3.42 5.26
N ALA A 111 -5.62 3.15 3.99
CA ALA A 111 -6.69 3.86 3.28
C ALA A 111 -8.06 3.69 3.97
N VAL A 112 -8.36 2.47 4.44
CA VAL A 112 -9.58 2.17 5.21
C VAL A 112 -9.58 2.92 6.54
N ALA A 113 -8.43 3.05 7.21
CA ALA A 113 -8.31 3.84 8.44
C ALA A 113 -8.53 5.35 8.20
N GLU A 114 -8.19 5.84 7.01
CA GLU A 114 -8.47 7.22 6.57
C GLU A 114 -9.92 7.41 6.06
N GLY A 115 -10.73 6.35 6.05
CA GLY A 115 -12.13 6.40 5.62
C GLY A 115 -12.36 6.21 4.13
N SER A 116 -11.33 5.81 3.37
CA SER A 116 -11.44 5.41 1.96
C SER A 116 -11.66 3.89 1.87
N PHE A 117 -12.84 3.50 1.40
CA PHE A 117 -13.23 2.09 1.30
C PHE A 117 -13.18 1.54 -0.13
N ASP A 118 -12.94 2.43 -1.10
CA ASP A 118 -12.93 2.14 -2.54
C ASP A 118 -11.75 1.26 -2.96
N ASP A 119 -11.88 0.57 -4.09
CA ASP A 119 -10.89 -0.35 -4.68
C ASP A 119 -10.54 -1.56 -3.81
N PRO A 120 -11.17 -2.73 -4.03
CA PRO A 120 -10.84 -3.94 -3.30
C PRO A 120 -9.44 -4.47 -3.68
N LEU A 121 -8.79 -5.11 -2.72
CA LEU A 121 -7.53 -5.83 -2.96
C LEU A 121 -7.77 -7.00 -3.92
N PRO A 122 -6.89 -7.21 -4.91
CA PRO A 122 -6.97 -8.38 -5.78
C PRO A 122 -6.58 -9.65 -5.00
N VAL A 123 -7.47 -10.64 -4.98
CA VAL A 123 -7.21 -11.96 -4.37
C VAL A 123 -6.48 -12.83 -5.40
N ALA A 124 -5.17 -12.60 -5.56
CA ALA A 124 -4.35 -13.29 -6.56
C ALA A 124 -3.82 -14.66 -6.09
N SER A 125 -3.80 -14.91 -4.78
CA SER A 125 -3.25 -16.14 -4.19
C SER A 125 -4.33 -16.95 -3.48
N HIS A 126 -4.15 -18.27 -3.42
CA HIS A 126 -5.02 -19.21 -2.70
C HIS A 126 -4.45 -19.61 -1.32
N ASP A 127 -3.47 -18.85 -0.83
CA ASP A 127 -2.78 -19.06 0.44
C ASP A 127 -3.36 -18.18 1.57
N GLU A 128 -2.62 -18.09 2.68
CA GLU A 128 -2.93 -17.24 3.82
C GLU A 128 -3.05 -15.75 3.45
N LEU A 129 -2.25 -15.26 2.50
CA LEU A 129 -2.28 -13.85 2.07
C LEU A 129 -3.51 -13.57 1.20
N GLY A 130 -3.92 -14.54 0.38
CA GLY A 130 -5.18 -14.50 -0.33
C GLY A 130 -6.38 -14.40 0.61
N ARG A 131 -6.45 -15.29 1.60
CA ARG A 131 -7.50 -15.27 2.63
C ARG A 131 -7.47 -13.98 3.46
N LEU A 132 -6.29 -13.45 3.75
CA LEU A 132 -6.16 -12.17 4.47
C LEU A 132 -6.70 -11.00 3.62
N SER A 133 -6.39 -10.97 2.32
CA SER A 133 -6.88 -9.95 1.40
C SER A 133 -8.41 -9.95 1.33
N ASP A 134 -9.02 -11.13 1.25
CA ASP A 134 -10.47 -11.31 1.24
C ASP A 134 -11.14 -10.81 2.55
N ARG A 135 -10.53 -11.13 3.70
CA ARG A 135 -10.99 -10.63 5.01
C ARG A 135 -10.89 -9.12 5.12
N VAL A 136 -9.81 -8.52 4.63
CA VAL A 136 -9.65 -7.05 4.62
C VAL A 136 -10.67 -6.38 3.71
N ASN A 137 -10.97 -6.97 2.54
CA ASN A 137 -12.01 -6.48 1.65
C ASN A 137 -13.40 -6.53 2.32
N THR A 138 -13.72 -7.65 2.97
CA THR A 138 -14.98 -7.80 3.72
C THR A 138 -15.10 -6.77 4.83
N MET A 139 -14.02 -6.55 5.59
CA MET A 139 -13.96 -5.52 6.63
C MET A 139 -14.21 -4.12 6.07
N ALA A 140 -13.56 -3.75 4.97
CA ALA A 140 -13.74 -2.45 4.32
C ALA A 140 -15.18 -2.25 3.84
N SER A 141 -15.79 -3.27 3.24
CA SER A 141 -17.19 -3.24 2.79
C SER A 141 -18.17 -3.04 3.95
N ASN A 142 -17.95 -3.77 5.06
CA ASN A 142 -18.79 -3.63 6.26
C ASN A 142 -18.67 -2.23 6.87
N LEU A 143 -17.44 -1.71 6.95
CA LEU A 143 -17.21 -0.37 7.49
C LEU A 143 -17.86 0.71 6.61
N SER A 144 -17.72 0.62 5.28
CA SER A 144 -18.43 1.49 4.34
C SER A 144 -19.95 1.46 4.54
N THR A 145 -20.51 0.26 4.74
CA THR A 145 -21.94 0.09 4.98
C THR A 145 -22.37 0.76 6.28
N TYR A 146 -21.60 0.59 7.36
CA TYR A 146 -21.90 1.24 8.65
C TYR A 146 -21.77 2.75 8.58
N THR A 147 -20.74 3.28 7.92
CA THR A 147 -20.57 4.72 7.73
C THR A 147 -21.72 5.33 6.91
N ASN A 148 -22.18 4.65 5.86
CA ASN A 148 -23.33 5.13 5.07
C ASN A 148 -24.62 5.12 5.88
N ARG A 149 -24.92 4.03 6.60
CA ARG A 149 -26.08 3.99 7.50
C ARG A 149 -26.04 5.10 8.54
N LEU A 150 -24.88 5.35 9.13
CA LEU A 150 -24.73 6.44 10.11
C LEU A 150 -24.99 7.82 9.49
N ARG A 151 -24.55 8.04 8.24
CA ARG A 151 -24.83 9.28 7.49
C ARG A 151 -26.32 9.43 7.19
N ASP A 152 -26.98 8.35 6.75
CA ASP A 152 -28.41 8.34 6.43
C ASP A 152 -29.24 8.65 7.68
N THR A 153 -28.97 7.97 8.80
CA THR A 153 -29.63 8.24 10.08
C THR A 153 -29.38 9.67 10.57
N ALA A 154 -28.17 10.19 10.39
CA ALA A 154 -27.87 11.58 10.73
C ALA A 154 -28.60 12.59 9.82
N ALA A 155 -28.83 12.25 8.55
CA ALA A 155 -29.60 13.08 7.62
C ALA A 155 -31.09 13.09 8.00
N GLU A 156 -31.66 11.93 8.31
CA GLU A 156 -33.05 11.79 8.78
C GLU A 156 -33.30 12.53 10.10
N LEU A 157 -32.35 12.46 11.04
CA LEU A 157 -32.44 13.21 12.28
C LEU A 157 -32.42 14.73 12.03
N ARG A 158 -31.58 15.19 11.10
CA ARG A 158 -31.53 16.62 10.71
C ARG A 158 -32.83 17.07 10.04
N SER A 159 -33.40 16.29 9.12
CA SER A 159 -34.65 16.64 8.46
C SER A 159 -35.82 16.66 9.45
N THR A 160 -35.86 15.69 10.36
CA THR A 160 -36.87 15.63 11.43
C THR A 160 -36.77 16.85 12.34
N LYS A 161 -35.55 17.24 12.74
CA LYS A 161 -35.30 18.46 13.53
C LYS A 161 -35.79 19.72 12.79
N GLN A 162 -35.45 19.89 11.52
CA GLN A 162 -35.86 21.05 10.72
C GLN A 162 -37.39 21.14 10.57
N TYR A 163 -38.06 20.00 10.39
CA TYR A 163 -39.52 19.92 10.34
C TYR A 163 -40.15 20.38 11.67
N LEU A 164 -39.64 19.88 12.80
CA LEU A 164 -40.08 20.28 14.14
C LEU A 164 -39.87 21.78 14.39
N GLU A 165 -38.71 22.33 14.04
CA GLU A 165 -38.42 23.76 14.19
C GLU A 165 -39.34 24.63 13.32
N SER A 166 -39.59 24.25 12.06
CA SER A 166 -40.52 24.96 11.18
C SER A 166 -41.95 24.93 11.73
N PHE A 167 -42.42 23.77 12.19
CA PHE A 167 -43.74 23.63 12.80
C PHE A 167 -43.91 24.52 14.04
N VAL A 168 -42.91 24.54 14.92
CA VAL A 168 -42.90 25.39 16.13
C VAL A 168 -42.87 26.88 15.76
N HIS A 169 -42.06 27.28 14.78
CA HIS A 169 -42.03 28.68 14.33
C HIS A 169 -43.37 29.13 13.74
N HIS A 170 -44.02 28.31 12.91
CA HIS A 170 -45.33 28.65 12.34
C HIS A 170 -46.47 28.67 13.37
N SER A 171 -46.40 27.87 14.43
CA SER A 171 -47.40 27.94 15.51
C SER A 171 -47.19 29.14 16.43
N SER A 172 -45.95 29.58 16.67
CA SER A 172 -45.65 30.78 17.47
C SER A 172 -46.07 32.08 16.77
N ASP A 173 -45.98 32.16 15.45
CA ASP A 173 -46.50 33.32 14.68
C ASP A 173 -48.03 33.39 14.71
N ALA A 174 -48.72 32.25 14.82
CA ALA A 174 -50.17 32.21 15.04
C ALA A 174 -50.56 32.62 16.47
N ILE A 175 -49.61 32.60 17.41
CA ILE A 175 -49.77 33.04 18.80
C ILE A 175 -48.90 34.29 19.03
N HIS A 176 -49.07 35.32 18.19
CA HIS A 176 -48.57 36.66 18.47
C HIS A 176 -49.72 37.58 18.87
N VAL A 177 -49.81 37.85 20.17
CA VAL A 177 -50.39 39.03 20.84
C VAL A 177 -51.87 39.33 20.56
N ALA A 178 -52.74 38.73 21.38
CA ALA A 178 -53.82 39.53 21.97
C ALA A 178 -53.27 40.10 23.28
N ASP A 179 -52.56 41.23 23.19
CA ASP A 179 -52.41 42.09 24.37
C ASP A 179 -53.85 42.45 24.77
N PRO A 180 -54.32 42.10 25.98
CA PRO A 180 -55.61 42.60 26.43
C PRO A 180 -55.53 44.13 26.36
N PRO A 181 -56.56 44.81 25.83
CA PRO A 181 -56.55 46.26 25.76
C PRO A 181 -56.25 46.79 27.15
N ARG A 182 -55.17 47.56 27.31
CA ARG A 182 -54.84 48.25 28.56
C ARG A 182 -56.10 49.02 28.98
N GLU A 183 -56.73 48.57 30.06
CA GLU A 183 -57.80 49.36 30.67
C GLU A 183 -57.17 50.68 31.14
N PRO A 184 -57.74 51.83 30.77
CA PRO A 184 -57.24 53.11 31.23
C PRO A 184 -57.34 53.16 32.76
N ASP A 185 -56.20 53.45 33.38
CA ASP A 185 -56.05 53.60 34.82
C ASP A 185 -57.13 54.54 35.36
N ALA A 186 -57.69 54.23 36.52
CA ALA A 186 -58.86 54.92 37.08
C ALA A 186 -58.63 56.44 37.31
N GLY A 187 -57.38 56.92 37.21
CA GLY A 187 -57.03 58.34 37.23
C GLY A 187 -57.43 59.13 35.96
N GLU A 188 -57.47 58.51 34.78
CA GLU A 188 -57.78 59.23 33.53
C GLU A 188 -59.27 59.43 33.26
N ARG A 189 -60.13 58.62 33.93
CA ARG A 189 -61.59 58.74 33.77
C ARG A 189 -62.15 60.05 34.30
N ARG A 190 -61.54 60.63 35.34
CA ARG A 190 -61.97 61.94 35.89
C ARG A 190 -61.62 63.11 34.96
N VAL A 191 -60.49 63.04 34.26
CA VAL A 191 -60.06 64.14 33.37
C VAL A 191 -60.93 64.21 32.10
N ARG A 192 -61.44 63.07 31.61
CA ARG A 192 -62.31 63.02 30.42
C ARG A 192 -63.75 63.45 30.67
N GLU A 193 -64.28 63.37 31.89
CA GLU A 193 -65.63 63.89 32.17
C GLU A 193 -65.67 65.42 32.23
N ASP A 194 -64.66 66.07 32.82
CA ASP A 194 -64.62 67.53 32.90
C ASP A 194 -64.50 68.20 31.53
N VAL A 195 -63.73 67.62 30.60
CA VAL A 195 -63.60 68.15 29.23
C VAL A 195 -64.87 67.89 28.38
N ARG A 196 -65.70 66.91 28.73
CA ARG A 196 -66.93 66.59 27.99
C ARG A 196 -68.09 67.50 28.34
N LEU A 197 -68.07 68.14 29.51
CA LEU A 197 -69.10 69.09 29.94
C LEU A 197 -68.94 70.47 29.27
N GLU A 198 -67.73 70.91 28.91
CA GLU A 198 -67.54 72.18 28.19
C GLU A 198 -68.01 72.12 26.73
N ARG A 199 -67.76 71.02 26.01
CA ARG A 199 -68.12 70.93 24.58
C ARG A 199 -69.61 70.76 24.31
N ARG A 200 -70.45 70.50 25.34
CA ARG A 200 -71.91 70.43 25.19
C ARG A 200 -72.62 71.79 25.22
N ARG A 201 -71.92 72.90 25.49
CA ARG A 201 -72.52 74.26 25.37
C ARG A 201 -72.46 74.87 23.96
N GLY A 202 -71.86 74.19 22.97
CA GLY A 202 -71.68 74.73 21.61
C GLY A 202 -72.31 73.93 20.47
N ALA A 203 -73.14 72.92 20.75
CA ALA A 203 -73.74 72.11 19.70
C ALA A 203 -74.95 72.79 19.04
N GLY A 204 -74.77 73.36 17.84
CA GLY A 204 -75.86 73.62 16.89
C GLY A 204 -76.30 72.32 16.19
N PRO A 205 -77.60 72.16 15.83
CA PRO A 205 -78.16 70.88 15.42
C PRO A 205 -77.77 70.41 14.01
N PRO A 206 -77.85 69.08 13.74
CA PRO A 206 -77.31 68.45 12.55
C PRO A 206 -78.31 68.37 11.39
N ALA A 207 -77.80 68.39 10.15
CA ALA A 207 -78.56 68.09 8.94
C ALA A 207 -78.49 66.59 8.59
N ALA A 208 -79.64 66.02 8.25
CA ALA A 208 -79.85 64.61 7.93
C ALA A 208 -79.76 64.31 6.41
N ARG A 209 -79.25 63.12 6.08
CA ARG A 209 -79.46 62.30 4.86
C ARG A 209 -78.52 61.09 4.99
N GLY A 210 -78.81 59.83 4.70
CA GLY A 210 -79.81 59.12 3.90
C GLY A 210 -79.06 57.87 3.38
N ALA A 211 -79.42 56.66 3.82
CA ALA A 211 -80.12 55.62 3.05
C ALA A 211 -79.27 54.78 2.06
N GLY A 212 -79.35 53.44 2.22
CA GLY A 212 -79.06 52.39 1.21
C GLY A 212 -77.65 51.77 1.30
N GLY A 213 -77.43 50.45 1.18
CA GLY A 213 -78.26 49.29 0.89
C GLY A 213 -77.38 48.06 0.54
N ALA A 214 -77.97 46.85 0.59
CA ALA A 214 -77.54 45.54 0.04
C ALA A 214 -76.30 44.86 0.68
N ALA A 215 -76.37 43.70 1.35
CA ALA A 215 -76.89 42.36 0.99
C ALA A 215 -76.08 41.64 -0.11
N GLY A 216 -75.48 40.48 0.23
CA GLY A 216 -74.84 39.59 -0.74
C GLY A 216 -74.03 38.44 -0.14
N ARG A 217 -74.72 37.36 0.26
CA ARG A 217 -74.19 36.02 0.54
C ARG A 217 -74.10 35.27 -0.80
N LEU A 218 -73.04 34.52 -1.11
CA LEU A 218 -73.13 33.15 -1.65
C LEU A 218 -71.77 32.45 -1.79
N LEU A 219 -71.83 31.15 -1.59
CA LEU A 219 -70.83 30.10 -1.80
C LEU A 219 -70.50 29.91 -3.28
N THR A 220 -69.32 29.37 -3.61
CA THR A 220 -69.15 28.05 -4.28
C THR A 220 -67.71 27.81 -4.78
N HIS A 221 -67.27 26.56 -4.59
CA HIS A 221 -66.18 25.89 -5.30
C HIS A 221 -66.58 25.59 -6.77
N PRO A 222 -65.60 25.43 -7.67
CA PRO A 222 -65.30 24.11 -8.28
C PRO A 222 -63.79 23.82 -8.22
N ALA A 223 -63.25 22.59 -8.17
CA ALA A 223 -63.39 21.38 -8.97
C ALA A 223 -62.58 21.38 -10.30
N GLU A 224 -61.57 20.50 -10.30
CA GLU A 224 -61.04 19.67 -11.40
C GLU A 224 -60.42 20.28 -12.68
N GLY A 225 -59.31 19.66 -13.11
CA GLY A 225 -59.03 19.54 -14.54
C GLY A 225 -57.61 19.19 -14.98
N ARG A 226 -57.42 17.89 -15.23
CA ARG A 226 -56.65 17.29 -16.35
C ARG A 226 -55.15 16.96 -16.26
N GLN A 227 -54.95 15.65 -16.09
CA GLN A 227 -54.00 14.78 -16.80
C GLN A 227 -53.79 15.13 -18.29
N GLY A 228 -52.59 14.82 -18.81
CA GLY A 228 -52.44 14.29 -20.17
C GLY A 228 -51.22 14.75 -20.99
N ARG A 229 -50.11 13.99 -20.96
CA ARG A 229 -49.14 13.79 -22.08
C ARG A 229 -48.14 12.71 -21.62
N LEU A 230 -48.08 11.46 -22.11
CA LEU A 230 -48.00 10.85 -23.45
C LEU A 230 -46.82 11.28 -24.33
N GLY A 231 -45.97 10.29 -24.65
CA GLY A 231 -44.97 10.23 -25.72
C GLY A 231 -43.56 10.56 -25.24
N ARG A 232 -42.48 9.81 -25.53
CA ARG A 232 -42.09 8.75 -26.49
C ARG A 232 -40.82 8.12 -25.85
N GLY A 233 -40.51 6.84 -25.94
CA GLY A 233 -40.43 6.05 -27.17
C GLY A 233 -39.13 6.36 -27.92
N LEU A 234 -38.00 5.82 -27.43
CA LEU A 234 -36.83 5.32 -28.18
C LEU A 234 -36.01 4.45 -27.23
#